data_AF-A0A7C2XLJ4-F1
#
_entry.id   AF-A0A7C2XLJ4-F1
#
_cell.length_a   1.000
_cell.length_b   1.000
_cell.length_c   1.000
_cell.angle_alpha   90.00
_cell.angle_beta   90.00
_cell.angle_gamma   90.00
#
_symmetry.space_group_name_H-M   'P 1'
#
loop_
_entity.id
_entity.type
_entity.pdbx_description
1 polymer ?
#
loop_
_entity_poly.entity_id
_entity_poly.type
_entity_poly.pdbx_seq_one_letter_code
_entity_poly.pdbx_strand_id
1 'polypeptide(L)'
;AVDAVARLPRAAILVMAGSLMGGEISQAVDRVKEAGIPVIALKMAGSVPDHADMVVTDPIQAGVFAVMHVSSKAVFDITRVRGREF
;
A
#
# COMPACT_ATOMS: atom_id res chain seq x y z
N ALA A 1 -3.26 4.60 13.51
CA ALA A 1 -4.11 3.68 12.72
C ALA A 1 -3.27 2.72 11.90
N VAL A 2 -2.34 3.22 11.06
CA VAL A 2 -1.46 2.39 10.20
C VAL A 2 -0.75 1.27 10.97
N ASP A 3 -0.07 1.58 12.08
CA ASP A 3 0.62 0.56 12.90
C ASP A 3 -0.29 -0.56 13.43
N ALA A 4 -1.58 -0.30 13.59
CA ALA A 4 -2.51 -1.32 14.08
C ALA A 4 -2.83 -2.38 13.03
N VAL A 5 -2.63 -2.08 11.74
CA VAL A 5 -2.90 -3.00 10.62
C VAL A 5 -2.09 -4.28 10.74
N ALA A 6 -0.85 -4.20 11.22
CA ALA A 6 0.00 -5.37 11.49
C ALA A 6 -0.58 -6.36 12.52
N ARG A 7 -1.59 -5.94 13.30
CA ARG A 7 -2.27 -6.77 14.31
C ARG A 7 -3.68 -7.18 13.90
N LEU A 8 -4.15 -6.76 12.72
CA LEU A 8 -5.50 -7.10 12.25
C LEU A 8 -5.51 -8.51 11.66
N PRO A 9 -6.36 -9.42 12.17
CA PRO A 9 -6.42 -10.78 11.65
C PRO A 9 -6.90 -10.77 10.20
N ARG A 10 -6.14 -11.43 9.33
CA ARG A 10 -6.39 -11.57 7.88
C ARG A 10 -6.21 -10.29 7.05
N ALA A 11 -5.62 -9.23 7.61
CA ALA A 11 -5.18 -8.09 6.79
C ALA A 11 -4.08 -8.56 5.83
N ALA A 12 -4.29 -8.35 4.52
CA ALA A 12 -3.42 -8.87 3.47
C ALA A 12 -2.74 -7.76 2.65
N ILE A 13 -3.32 -6.56 2.61
CA ILE A 13 -2.77 -5.40 1.92
C ILE A 13 -3.37 -4.12 2.52
N LEU A 14 -2.63 -3.01 2.49
CA LEU A 14 -3.08 -1.69 2.92
C LEU A 14 -3.08 -0.71 1.75
N VAL A 15 -4.15 0.09 1.60
CA VAL A 15 -4.22 1.21 0.64
C VAL A 15 -4.25 2.53 1.42
N MET A 16 -3.26 3.38 1.18
CA MET A 16 -3.17 4.74 1.74
C MET A 16 -3.84 5.72 0.78
N ALA A 17 -5.04 6.16 1.13
CA ALA A 17 -5.83 7.10 0.33
C ALA A 17 -5.94 8.46 1.03
N GLY A 18 -5.41 9.50 0.40
CA GLY A 18 -5.41 10.87 0.90
C GLY A 18 -4.72 11.83 -0.07
N SER A 19 -4.72 13.12 0.25
CA SER A 19 -4.09 14.17 -0.56
C SER A 19 -2.68 14.56 -0.09
N LEU A 20 -2.37 14.37 1.20
CA LEU A 20 -1.07 14.65 1.80
C LEU A 20 -0.85 13.72 3.01
N MET A 21 0.22 12.92 3.00
CA MET A 21 0.63 12.11 4.15
C MET A 21 2.16 11.98 4.20
N GLY A 22 2.74 12.00 5.41
CA GLY A 22 4.18 11.88 5.59
C GLY A 22 4.61 11.83 7.06
N GLY A 23 5.90 12.01 7.32
CA GLY A 23 6.47 12.03 8.67
C GLY A 23 6.32 10.68 9.38
N GLU A 24 5.75 10.68 10.59
CA GLU A 24 5.50 9.45 11.37
C GLU A 24 4.64 8.42 10.63
N ILE A 25 3.78 8.86 9.69
CA ILE A 25 2.99 7.95 8.87
C ILE A 25 3.90 7.14 7.93
N SER A 26 4.95 7.74 7.37
CA SER A 26 5.92 7.03 6.53
C SER A 26 6.62 5.92 7.32
N GLN A 27 7.06 6.21 8.55
CA GLN A 27 7.69 5.20 9.40
C GLN A 27 6.70 4.08 9.77
N ALA A 28 5.43 4.40 9.98
CA ALA A 28 4.40 3.39 10.22
C ALA A 28 4.15 2.50 8.99
N VAL A 29 4.24 3.08 7.77
CA VAL A 29 4.18 2.31 6.52
C VAL A 29 5.35 1.32 6.43
N ASP A 30 6.57 1.74 6.77
CA ASP A 30 7.72 0.84 6.80
C ASP A 30 7.51 -0.34 7.75
N ARG A 31 7.04 -0.07 8.98
CA ARG A 31 6.74 -1.13 9.97
C ARG A 31 5.64 -2.09 9.50
N VAL A 32 4.62 -1.60 8.79
CA VAL A 32 3.57 -2.45 8.20
C VAL A 32 4.15 -3.35 7.10
N LYS A 33 5.04 -2.82 6.26
CA LYS A 33 5.72 -3.60 5.22
C LYS A 33 6.66 -4.66 5.82
N GLU A 34 7.39 -4.31 6.87
CA GLU A 34 8.25 -5.23 7.62
C GLU A 34 7.43 -6.37 8.26
N ALA A 35 6.18 -6.10 8.66
CA ALA A 35 5.23 -7.12 9.10
C ALA A 35 4.66 -7.99 7.97
N GLY A 36 5.09 -7.79 6.72
CA GLY A 36 4.71 -8.59 5.56
C GLY A 36 3.42 -8.16 4.88
N ILE A 37 2.88 -6.98 5.21
CA ILE A 37 1.66 -6.43 4.59
C ILE A 37 2.08 -5.39 3.54
N PRO A 38 1.87 -5.65 2.24
CA PRO A 38 2.22 -4.69 1.20
C PRO A 38 1.35 -3.43 1.26
N VAL A 39 1.91 -2.31 0.83
CA VAL A 39 1.25 -1.00 0.90
C VAL A 39 1.16 -0.36 -0.48
N ILE A 40 -0.04 -0.01 -0.91
CA ILE A 40 -0.30 0.85 -2.06
C ILE A 40 -0.55 2.27 -1.54
N ALA A 41 0.11 3.27 -2.12
CA ALA A 41 -0.22 4.67 -1.88
C ALA A 41 -0.89 5.28 -3.10
N LEU A 42 -1.88 6.15 -2.89
CA LEU A 42 -2.30 7.03 -3.97
C LEU A 42 -1.20 8.04 -4.29
N LYS A 43 -1.19 8.53 -5.53
CA LYS A 43 -0.36 9.69 -5.87
C LYS A 43 -0.83 10.91 -5.07
N MET A 44 -0.05 11.28 -4.08
CA MET A 44 -0.36 12.33 -3.10
C MET A 44 0.89 13.13 -2.74
N ALA A 45 0.72 14.25 -2.07
CA ALA A 45 1.85 15.01 -1.53
C ALA A 45 2.40 14.35 -0.25
N GLY A 46 3.63 14.73 0.13
CA GLY A 46 4.30 14.21 1.33
C GLY A 46 5.12 12.96 1.07
N SER A 47 5.66 12.37 2.13
CA SER A 47 6.66 11.30 2.07
C SER A 47 6.08 9.89 2.08
N VAL A 48 4.77 9.68 2.19
CA VAL A 48 4.20 8.31 2.17
C VAL A 48 4.42 7.57 0.84
N PRO A 49 4.26 8.20 -0.34
CA PRO A 49 4.49 7.53 -1.62
C PRO A 49 5.87 6.89 -1.76
N ASP A 50 6.92 7.54 -1.23
CA ASP A 50 8.30 7.04 -1.30
C ASP A 50 8.52 5.77 -0.45
N HIS A 51 7.65 5.53 0.54
CA HIS A 51 7.72 4.39 1.44
C HIS A 51 6.79 3.25 1.02
N ALA A 52 5.85 3.47 0.10
CA ALA A 52 4.92 2.44 -0.36
C ALA A 52 5.60 1.40 -1.26
N ASP A 53 4.98 0.23 -1.44
CA ASP A 53 5.44 -0.77 -2.42
C ASP A 53 5.10 -0.34 -3.85
N MET A 54 4.00 0.38 -4.04
CA MET A 54 3.51 0.84 -5.34
C MET A 54 2.71 2.14 -5.18
N VAL A 55 2.87 3.06 -6.13
CA VAL A 55 2.09 4.31 -6.19
C VAL A 55 1.09 4.22 -7.33
N VAL A 56 -0.17 4.60 -7.09
CA VAL A 56 -1.24 4.54 -8.09
C VAL A 56 -1.99 5.86 -8.12
N THR A 57 -2.16 6.45 -9.29
CA THR A 57 -2.82 7.75 -9.43
C THR A 57 -4.34 7.63 -9.28
N ASP A 58 -4.94 6.64 -9.94
CA ASP A 58 -6.38 6.43 -9.92
C ASP A 58 -6.81 5.62 -8.67
N PRO A 59 -7.70 6.15 -7.82
CA PRO A 59 -8.11 5.46 -6.59
C PRO A 59 -8.91 4.19 -6.85
N ILE A 60 -9.63 4.11 -7.98
CA ILE A 60 -10.39 2.91 -8.36
C ILE A 60 -9.41 1.79 -8.72
N GLN A 61 -8.41 2.09 -9.53
CA GLN A 61 -7.33 1.18 -9.92
C GLN A 61 -6.53 0.68 -8.72
N ALA A 62 -6.22 1.55 -7.75
CA ALA A 62 -5.55 1.16 -6.51
C ALA A 62 -6.34 0.07 -5.75
N GLY A 63 -7.66 0.23 -5.66
CA GLY A 63 -8.54 -0.77 -5.05
C GLY A 63 -8.59 -2.09 -5.85
N VAL A 64 -8.64 -2.00 -7.18
CA VAL A 64 -8.60 -3.19 -8.05
C VAL A 64 -7.30 -3.95 -7.88
N PHE A 65 -6.14 -3.29 -7.90
CA PHE A 65 -4.85 -3.93 -7.66
C PHE A 65 -4.77 -4.58 -6.28
N ALA A 66 -5.32 -3.94 -5.25
CA ALA A 66 -5.37 -4.52 -3.91
C ALA A 66 -6.15 -5.84 -3.89
N VAL A 67 -7.34 -5.88 -4.48
CA VAL A 67 -8.15 -7.11 -4.55
C VAL A 67 -7.48 -8.18 -5.42
N MET A 68 -6.90 -7.78 -6.55
CA MET A 68 -6.18 -8.71 -7.42
C MET A 68 -4.98 -9.34 -6.70
N HIS A 69 -4.21 -8.57 -5.94
CA HIS A 69 -3.08 -9.10 -5.17
C HIS A 69 -3.51 -10.14 -4.13
N VAL A 70 -4.65 -9.92 -3.48
CA VAL A 70 -5.18 -10.85 -2.46
C VAL A 70 -5.81 -12.10 -3.10
N SER A 71 -6.26 -12.02 -4.36
CA SER A 71 -6.96 -13.09 -5.05
C SER A 71 -6.01 -14.19 -5.53
N SER A 72 -6.27 -15.43 -5.12
CA SER A 72 -5.55 -16.62 -5.64
C SER A 72 -5.86 -16.95 -7.12
N LYS A 73 -6.81 -16.25 -7.73
CA LYS A 73 -7.22 -16.43 -9.14
C LYS A 73 -6.63 -15.39 -10.08
N ALA A 74 -6.07 -14.31 -9.55
CA ALA A 74 -5.48 -13.25 -10.36
C ALA A 74 -3.98 -13.53 -10.59
N VAL A 75 -3.46 -13.06 -11.72
CA VAL A 75 -2.02 -13.19 -12.07
C VAL A 75 -1.19 -12.04 -11.47
N PHE A 76 -1.86 -10.96 -11.04
CA PHE A 76 -1.20 -9.78 -10.50
C PHE A 76 -0.60 -10.04 -9.13
N ASP A 77 0.65 -9.63 -8.96
CA ASP A 77 1.37 -9.67 -7.69
C ASP A 77 2.18 -8.38 -7.55
N ILE A 78 1.89 -7.61 -6.50
CA ILE A 78 2.57 -6.34 -6.21
C ILE A 78 4.08 -6.51 -6.04
N THR A 79 4.54 -7.68 -5.57
CA THR A 79 5.98 -7.93 -5.35
C THR A 79 6.80 -7.88 -6.65
N ARG A 80 6.15 -8.16 -7.78
CA ARG A 80 6.77 -8.14 -9.12
C ARG A 80 6.87 -6.74 -9.73
N VAL A 81 6.18 -5.76 -9.16
CA VAL A 81 6.10 -4.38 -9.66
C VAL A 81 6.45 -3.35 -8.58
N ARG A 82 7.17 -3.76 -7.53
CA ARG A 82 7.61 -2.85 -6.45
C ARG A 82 8.38 -1.64 -7.00
N GLY A 83 8.11 -0.48 -6.43
CA GLY A 83 8.72 0.80 -6.80
C GLY A 83 8.22 1.38 -8.14
N ARG A 84 7.19 0.77 -8.75
CA ARG A 84 6.55 1.32 -9.95
C ARG A 84 5.42 2.27 -9.56
N GLU A 85 5.15 3.19 -10.47
CA GLU A 85 4.03 4.12 -10.43
C GLU A 85 3.09 3.83 -11.62
N PHE A 86 1.79 3.86 -11.38
CA PHE A 86 0.73 3.63 -12.37
C PHE A 86 -0.34 4.73 -12.38
#